data_AF-A0AAP5Y3L0-F1
#
_entry.id   AF-A0AAP5Y3L0-F1
#
_cell.length_a   1.000
_cell.length_b   1.000
_cell.length_c   1.000
_cell.angle_alpha   90.00
_cell.angle_beta   90.00
_cell.angle_gamma   90.00
#
_symmetry.space_group_name_H-M   'P 1'
#
loop_
_entity.id
_entity.type
_entity.pdbx_description
1 polymer ?
#
loop_
_entity_poly.entity_id
_entity_poly.type
_entity_poly.pdbx_seq_one_letter_code
_entity_poly.pdbx_strand_id
1 'polypeptide(L)'
;MIRHSYTGFLKIDTSILGEKAFNFKLLKGGGWPFQRDKVKLENQLFNKVFRPVSNDKLKIRKMYTPLAMELSLKRYFDRNGVKVSDISIQSFQNAIYFTYSCNWNFMYFNFPRSIKSPDHFINRIFNDFLTDTYSLYYLLSLICVTLYLD
;
A
#
# COMPACT_ATOMS: atom_id res chain seq x y z
N MET A 1 13.48 -0.28 12.93
CA MET A 1 12.62 -0.92 13.95
C MET A 1 11.76 0.19 14.56
N ILE A 2 10.42 0.11 14.41
CA ILE A 2 9.47 1.15 14.86
C ILE A 2 9.28 0.99 16.37
N ARG A 3 9.67 1.99 17.18
CA ARG A 3 9.62 1.93 18.66
C ARG A 3 8.23 2.24 19.24
N HIS A 4 7.38 2.93 18.49
CA HIS A 4 5.95 3.15 18.78
C HIS A 4 5.19 3.08 17.46
N SER A 5 4.32 2.07 17.28
CA SER A 5 3.54 1.87 16.05
C SER A 5 2.12 2.38 16.20
N TYR A 6 1.73 3.29 15.33
CA TYR A 6 0.36 3.75 15.16
C TYR A 6 -0.29 3.00 13.99
N THR A 7 -1.61 2.82 14.02
CA THR A 7 -2.34 2.25 12.89
C THR A 7 -2.79 3.37 11.97
N GLY A 8 -2.23 3.40 10.76
CA GLY A 8 -2.70 4.24 9.67
C GLY A 8 -3.82 3.57 8.88
N PHE A 9 -4.73 4.39 8.38
CA PHE A 9 -5.83 3.98 7.51
C PHE A 9 -5.90 4.92 6.30
N LEU A 10 -5.87 4.35 5.10
CA LEU A 10 -6.05 5.09 3.86
C LEU A 10 -7.21 4.44 3.09
N LYS A 11 -8.21 5.27 2.74
CA LYS A 11 -9.33 4.88 1.90
C LYS A 11 -9.20 5.60 0.57
N ILE A 12 -9.18 4.82 -0.51
CA ILE A 12 -9.24 5.33 -1.88
C ILE A 12 -10.65 5.06 -2.37
N ASP A 13 -11.37 6.11 -2.75
CA ASP A 13 -12.67 6.01 -3.39
C ASP A 13 -12.48 5.56 -4.84
N THR A 14 -13.16 4.48 -5.21
CA THR A 14 -13.12 3.86 -6.53
C THR A 14 -14.50 3.79 -7.17
N SER A 15 -15.47 4.59 -6.69
CA SER A 15 -16.83 4.71 -7.25
C SER A 15 -16.85 5.01 -8.75
N ILE A 16 -15.88 5.77 -9.25
CA ILE A 16 -15.74 6.08 -10.68
C ILE A 16 -15.59 4.83 -11.56
N LEU A 17 -15.20 3.69 -10.98
CA LEU A 17 -15.00 2.44 -11.71
C LEU A 17 -16.28 1.67 -12.03
N GLY A 18 -17.40 1.99 -11.36
CA GLY A 18 -18.66 1.31 -11.56
C GLY A 18 -18.50 -0.22 -11.54
N GLU A 19 -18.89 -0.88 -12.64
CA GLU A 19 -18.86 -2.34 -12.78
C GLU A 19 -17.46 -2.97 -12.77
N LYS A 20 -16.40 -2.17 -12.98
CA LYS A 20 -15.02 -2.66 -12.93
C LYS A 20 -14.57 -2.93 -11.50
N ALA A 21 -15.19 -2.29 -10.52
CA ALA A 21 -14.91 -2.55 -9.11
C ALA A 21 -15.17 -4.03 -8.78
N PHE A 22 -14.31 -4.60 -7.95
CA PHE A 22 -14.45 -5.95 -7.44
C PHE A 22 -13.73 -6.11 -6.11
N ASN A 23 -14.12 -7.14 -5.35
CA ASN A 23 -13.65 -7.33 -4.00
C ASN A 23 -12.41 -8.24 -4.00
N PHE A 24 -11.31 -7.76 -3.44
CA PHE A 24 -10.10 -8.53 -3.30
C PHE A 24 -9.35 -8.18 -2.02
N LYS A 25 -8.38 -9.03 -1.66
CA LYS A 25 -7.46 -8.81 -0.55
C LYS A 25 -6.06 -9.20 -0.92
N LEU A 26 -5.10 -8.48 -0.34
CA LEU A 26 -3.68 -8.75 -0.48
C LEU A 26 -2.97 -8.57 0.87
N LEU A 27 -1.79 -9.18 0.98
CA LEU A 27 -0.88 -9.12 2.13
C LEU A 27 -1.56 -9.63 3.42
N LYS A 28 -1.56 -8.82 4.48
CA LYS A 28 -2.18 -9.15 5.78
C LYS A 28 -3.67 -8.81 5.86
N GLY A 29 -4.36 -8.66 4.71
CA GLY A 29 -5.80 -8.40 4.64
C GLY A 29 -6.60 -9.26 5.63
N GLY A 30 -7.26 -8.61 6.60
CA GLY A 30 -8.05 -9.29 7.63
C GLY A 30 -9.13 -10.21 7.07
N GLY A 31 -9.53 -11.21 7.87
CA GLY A 31 -10.61 -12.13 7.51
C GLY A 31 -11.94 -11.39 7.39
N TRP A 32 -12.64 -11.60 6.27
CA TRP A 32 -14.08 -11.37 6.22
C TRP A 32 -14.70 -12.73 6.50
N PRO A 33 -15.82 -12.83 7.23
CA PRO A 33 -16.47 -14.11 7.46
C PRO A 33 -16.90 -14.83 6.17
N PHE A 34 -16.98 -14.13 5.02
CA PHE A 34 -17.64 -14.62 3.81
C PHE A 34 -16.78 -14.68 2.51
N GLN A 35 -15.46 -14.48 2.56
CA GLN A 35 -14.59 -14.62 1.37
C GLN A 35 -13.36 -15.47 1.66
N ARG A 36 -13.35 -16.71 1.12
CA ARG A 36 -12.32 -17.73 1.39
C ARG A 36 -11.55 -18.21 0.15
N ASP A 37 -11.90 -17.73 -1.04
CA ASP A 37 -11.27 -18.23 -2.26
C ASP A 37 -9.90 -17.60 -2.47
N LYS A 38 -8.88 -18.27 -1.92
CA LYS A 38 -7.48 -18.03 -2.31
C LYS A 38 -7.37 -18.18 -3.82
N VAL A 39 -6.81 -17.18 -4.49
CA VAL A 39 -6.58 -17.23 -5.92
C VAL A 39 -5.12 -17.59 -6.15
N LYS A 40 -4.87 -18.55 -7.05
CA LYS A 40 -3.53 -18.87 -7.51
C LYS A 40 -3.31 -18.17 -8.86
N LEU A 41 -2.39 -17.20 -8.87
CA LEU A 41 -1.92 -16.50 -10.06
C LEU A 41 -0.63 -17.14 -10.60
N GLU A 42 -0.13 -16.66 -11.71
CA GLU A 42 0.99 -17.24 -12.45
C GLU A 42 2.32 -17.16 -11.68
N ASN A 43 2.56 -16.06 -10.95
CA ASN A 43 3.80 -15.85 -10.20
C ASN A 43 3.73 -16.46 -8.79
N GLN A 44 4.52 -17.50 -8.52
CA GLN A 44 4.53 -18.21 -7.23
C GLN A 44 5.02 -17.34 -6.06
N LEU A 45 6.03 -16.50 -6.28
CA LEU A 45 6.55 -15.60 -5.26
C LEU A 45 5.49 -14.55 -4.89
N PHE A 46 4.78 -14.01 -5.89
CA PHE A 46 3.66 -13.09 -5.66
C PHE A 46 2.58 -13.75 -4.82
N ASN A 47 2.13 -14.96 -5.18
CA ASN A 47 1.12 -15.69 -4.40
C ASN A 47 1.55 -15.89 -2.93
N LYS A 48 2.84 -16.17 -2.68
CA LYS A 48 3.38 -16.37 -1.33
C LYS A 48 3.39 -15.07 -0.50
N VAL A 49 3.78 -13.97 -1.12
CA VAL A 49 3.94 -12.65 -0.48
C VAL A 49 2.60 -11.94 -0.34
N PHE A 50 1.90 -11.75 -1.46
CA PHE A 50 0.66 -10.98 -1.55
C PHE A 50 -0.59 -11.78 -1.21
N ARG A 51 -0.54 -13.13 -1.21
CA ARG A 51 -1.65 -14.00 -0.75
C ARG A 51 -3.03 -13.57 -1.29
N PRO A 52 -3.20 -13.43 -2.61
CA PRO A 52 -4.40 -12.86 -3.20
C PRO A 52 -5.65 -13.67 -2.88
N VAL A 53 -6.71 -12.97 -2.48
CA VAL A 53 -8.05 -13.50 -2.28
C VAL A 53 -9.02 -12.62 -3.07
N SER A 54 -9.97 -13.23 -3.79
CA SER A 54 -10.98 -12.50 -4.57
C SER A 54 -12.24 -13.34 -4.71
N ASN A 55 -13.41 -12.71 -4.78
CA ASN A 55 -14.64 -13.38 -5.23
C ASN A 55 -14.73 -13.49 -6.76
N ASP A 56 -13.94 -12.71 -7.49
CA ASP A 56 -13.89 -12.73 -8.94
C ASP A 56 -12.47 -13.11 -9.41
N LYS A 57 -12.33 -14.39 -9.80
CA LYS A 57 -11.06 -14.97 -10.26
C LYS A 57 -10.64 -14.41 -11.62
N LEU A 58 -11.59 -13.99 -12.45
CA LEU A 58 -11.31 -13.45 -13.77
C LEU A 58 -10.77 -12.02 -13.65
N LYS A 59 -11.45 -11.16 -12.88
CA LYS A 59 -11.03 -9.77 -12.67
C LYS A 59 -9.67 -9.66 -12.00
N ILE A 60 -9.40 -10.47 -10.96
CA ILE A 60 -8.07 -10.43 -10.32
C ILE A 60 -6.94 -10.90 -11.24
N ARG A 61 -7.20 -11.84 -12.15
CA ARG A 61 -6.22 -12.26 -13.18
C ARG A 61 -5.98 -11.18 -14.23
N LYS A 62 -7.02 -10.42 -14.59
CA LYS A 62 -6.89 -9.25 -15.48
C LYS A 62 -6.07 -8.14 -14.82
N MET A 63 -6.32 -7.88 -13.54
CA MET A 63 -5.58 -6.88 -12.75
C MET A 63 -4.11 -7.26 -12.56
N TYR A 64 -3.83 -8.53 -12.24
CA TYR A 64 -2.47 -9.02 -11.97
C TYR A 64 -1.90 -9.81 -13.13
N THR A 65 -1.56 -9.11 -14.19
CA THR A 65 -0.71 -9.65 -15.26
C THR A 65 0.68 -10.01 -14.72
N PRO A 66 1.47 -10.84 -15.43
CA PRO A 66 2.85 -11.17 -15.02
C PRO A 66 3.70 -9.94 -14.68
N LEU A 67 3.66 -8.91 -15.53
CA LEU A 67 4.37 -7.65 -15.31
C LEU A 67 3.87 -6.92 -14.05
N ALA A 68 2.55 -6.88 -13.83
CA ALA A 68 1.98 -6.24 -12.64
C ALA A 68 2.41 -6.92 -11.34
N MET A 69 2.48 -8.26 -11.35
CA MET A 69 2.95 -9.06 -10.23
C MET A 69 4.44 -8.78 -9.93
N GLU A 70 5.28 -8.74 -10.97
CA GLU A 70 6.71 -8.43 -10.83
C GLU A 70 6.96 -7.02 -10.30
N LEU A 71 6.24 -6.02 -10.82
CA LEU A 71 6.32 -4.64 -10.35
C LEU A 71 5.87 -4.52 -8.88
N SER A 72 4.76 -5.16 -8.52
CA SER A 72 4.26 -5.16 -7.15
C SER A 72 5.25 -5.81 -6.17
N LEU A 73 5.88 -6.93 -6.57
CA LEU A 73 6.94 -7.58 -5.80
C LEU A 73 8.16 -6.67 -5.63
N LYS A 74 8.63 -6.06 -6.72
CA LYS A 74 9.76 -5.12 -6.67
C LYS A 74 9.47 -3.99 -5.69
N ARG A 75 8.30 -3.37 -5.79
CA ARG A 75 7.88 -2.30 -4.88
C ARG A 75 7.76 -2.78 -3.45
N TYR A 76 7.20 -3.96 -3.21
CA TYR A 76 7.10 -4.55 -1.88
C TYR A 76 8.48 -4.68 -1.20
N PHE A 77 9.51 -5.10 -1.95
CA PHE A 77 10.87 -5.23 -1.43
C PHE A 77 11.65 -3.90 -1.35
N ASP A 78 11.24 -2.85 -2.06
CA ASP A 78 11.80 -1.48 -2.00
C ASP A 78 11.41 -0.71 -0.71
N ARG A 79 11.52 -1.36 0.45
CA ARG A 79 11.06 -0.83 1.76
C ARG A 79 12.10 0.01 2.52
N ASN A 80 13.28 0.23 1.95
CA ASN A 80 14.35 0.97 2.62
C ASN A 80 13.96 2.45 2.77
N GLY A 81 14.07 2.98 3.99
CA GLY A 81 13.71 4.37 4.29
C GLY A 81 12.20 4.67 4.38
N VAL A 82 11.34 3.66 4.19
CA VAL A 82 9.88 3.83 4.27
C VAL A 82 9.42 3.85 5.74
N LYS A 83 8.50 4.76 6.09
CA LYS A 83 7.96 4.96 7.44
C LYS A 83 6.72 4.09 7.76
N VAL A 84 6.37 3.15 6.89
CA VAL A 84 5.19 2.28 7.01
C VAL A 84 5.57 0.80 6.96
N SER A 85 4.83 -0.05 7.68
CA SER A 85 4.99 -1.51 7.72
C SER A 85 3.65 -2.22 7.92
N ASP A 86 3.67 -3.56 7.95
CA ASP A 86 2.50 -4.39 8.28
C ASP A 86 1.24 -4.08 7.46
N ILE A 87 1.47 -3.87 6.16
CA ILE A 87 0.44 -3.40 5.25
C ILE A 87 -0.56 -4.51 4.94
N SER A 88 -1.82 -4.12 4.94
CA SER A 88 -2.98 -4.92 4.56
C SER A 88 -3.80 -4.12 3.57
N ILE A 89 -4.21 -4.78 2.49
CA ILE A 89 -4.93 -4.16 1.39
C ILE A 89 -6.23 -4.92 1.18
N GLN A 90 -7.32 -4.18 1.06
CA GLN A 90 -8.63 -4.74 0.83
C GLN A 90 -9.47 -3.83 -0.08
N SER A 91 -9.98 -4.38 -1.17
CA SER A 91 -11.04 -3.76 -1.95
C SER A 91 -12.39 -4.31 -1.53
N PHE A 92 -13.33 -3.42 -1.22
CA PHE A 92 -14.71 -3.78 -0.94
C PHE A 92 -15.68 -2.72 -1.48
N GLN A 93 -16.63 -3.18 -2.31
CA GLN A 93 -17.55 -2.32 -3.05
C GLN A 93 -16.75 -1.32 -3.90
N ASN A 94 -16.88 -0.02 -3.61
CA ASN A 94 -16.32 1.08 -4.38
C ASN A 94 -15.18 1.78 -3.62
N ALA A 95 -14.41 1.02 -2.84
CA ALA A 95 -13.24 1.56 -2.18
C ALA A 95 -12.15 0.52 -1.97
N ILE A 96 -10.91 1.00 -2.04
CA ILE A 96 -9.73 0.28 -1.61
C ILE A 96 -9.27 0.84 -0.26
N TYR A 97 -9.07 -0.05 0.68
CA TYR A 97 -8.64 0.22 2.04
C TYR A 97 -7.22 -0.31 2.24
N PHE A 98 -6.35 0.57 2.72
CA PHE A 98 -5.05 0.22 3.24
C PHE A 98 -5.06 0.38 4.75
N THR A 99 -4.63 -0.66 5.45
CA THR A 99 -4.29 -0.61 6.88
C THR A 99 -2.80 -0.89 7.03
N TYR A 100 -2.11 -0.10 7.84
CA TYR A 100 -0.66 -0.22 8.00
C TYR A 100 -0.20 0.30 9.36
N SER A 101 0.96 -0.16 9.80
CA SER A 101 1.67 0.42 10.93
C SER A 101 2.52 1.60 10.44
N CYS A 102 2.53 2.71 11.17
CA CYS A 102 3.39 3.85 10.87
C CYS A 102 4.01 4.45 12.14
N ASN A 103 5.06 5.26 11.95
CA ASN A 103 5.58 6.12 13.00
C ASN A 103 4.61 7.27 13.28
N TRP A 104 4.61 7.78 14.51
CA TRP A 104 3.76 8.92 14.92
C TRP A 104 3.93 10.18 14.06
N ASN A 105 5.11 10.37 13.46
CA ASN A 105 5.44 11.52 12.65
C ASN A 105 5.26 11.27 11.14
N PHE A 106 4.52 10.23 10.75
CA PHE A 106 4.19 10.02 9.35
C PHE A 106 3.14 11.03 8.89
N MET A 107 3.44 11.76 7.82
CA MET A 107 2.61 12.87 7.27
C MET A 107 2.47 14.07 8.22
N TYR A 108 3.30 14.15 9.25
CA TYR A 108 3.36 15.29 10.16
C TYR A 108 4.65 16.06 9.92
N PHE A 109 4.51 17.34 9.60
CA PHE A 109 5.66 18.20 9.37
C PHE A 109 6.45 18.39 10.67
N ASN A 110 7.62 17.77 10.78
CA ASN A 110 8.43 17.81 11.98
C ASN A 110 9.33 19.04 12.02
N PHE A 111 8.77 20.17 12.47
CA PHE A 111 9.55 21.39 12.69
C PHE A 111 10.63 21.16 13.77
N PRO A 112 11.92 21.41 13.48
CA PRO A 112 12.95 21.30 14.49
C PRO A 112 12.73 22.34 15.60
N ARG A 113 12.86 21.88 16.86
CA ARG A 113 12.78 22.75 18.04
C ARG A 113 14.01 23.67 18.20
N SER A 114 15.12 23.36 17.52
CA SER A 114 16.32 24.18 17.51
C SER A 114 16.93 24.23 16.11
N ILE A 115 17.32 25.44 15.69
CA ILE A 115 17.92 25.70 14.39
C ILE A 115 19.42 25.87 14.61
N LYS A 116 20.21 24.92 14.12
CA LYS A 116 21.69 24.99 14.16
C LYS A 116 22.25 25.89 13.05
N SER A 117 21.62 25.86 11.88
CA SER A 117 21.91 26.71 10.73
C SER A 117 20.71 26.71 9.78
N PRO A 118 20.60 27.69 8.86
CA PRO A 118 19.58 27.68 7.81
C PRO A 118 19.59 26.38 6.99
N ASP A 119 20.77 25.91 6.58
CA ASP A 119 20.89 24.68 5.79
C ASP A 119 20.43 23.43 6.55
N HIS A 120 20.75 23.34 7.84
CA HIS A 120 20.30 22.24 8.68
C HIS A 120 18.77 22.22 8.81
N PHE A 121 18.15 23.40 8.93
CA PHE A 121 16.69 23.54 8.98
C PHE A 121 16.04 23.08 7.67
N ILE A 122 16.53 23.59 6.53
CA ILE A 122 16.01 23.27 5.20
C ILE A 122 16.14 21.76 4.93
N ASN A 123 17.33 21.19 5.18
CA ASN A 123 17.57 19.77 4.94
C ASN A 123 16.67 18.88 5.79
N ARG A 124 16.42 19.24 7.05
CA ARG A 124 15.54 18.44 7.92
C ARG A 124 14.09 18.45 7.42
N ILE A 125 13.59 19.61 7.04
CA ILE A 125 12.25 19.77 6.49
C ILE A 125 12.11 18.99 5.18
N PHE A 126 13.06 19.18 4.27
CA PHE A 126 13.01 18.56 2.96
C PHE A 126 13.09 17.03 3.05
N ASN A 127 13.98 16.51 3.89
CA ASN A 127 14.08 15.07 4.12
C ASN A 127 12.80 14.47 4.74
N ASP A 128 12.15 15.18 5.67
CA ASP A 128 10.91 14.71 6.27
C ASP A 128 9.78 14.66 5.24
N PHE A 129 9.61 15.73 4.46
CA PHE A 129 8.66 15.80 3.35
C PHE A 129 8.91 14.72 2.29
N LEU A 130 10.15 14.55 1.85
CA LEU A 130 10.52 13.52 0.87
C LEU A 130 10.23 12.11 1.41
N THR A 131 10.59 11.84 2.66
CA THR A 131 10.40 10.52 3.26
C THR A 131 8.92 10.19 3.42
N ASP A 132 8.10 11.16 3.83
CA ASP A 132 6.65 10.98 3.97
C ASP A 132 5.98 10.78 2.60
N THR A 133 6.32 11.64 1.63
CA THR A 133 5.80 11.54 0.26
C THR A 133 6.19 10.21 -0.38
N TYR A 134 7.44 9.78 -0.22
CA TYR A 134 7.91 8.48 -0.71
C TYR A 134 7.20 7.32 -0.01
N SER A 135 6.93 7.43 1.29
CA SER A 135 6.22 6.39 2.04
C SER A 135 4.75 6.27 1.62
N LEU A 136 4.10 7.39 1.30
CA LEU A 136 2.76 7.39 0.72
C LEU A 136 2.76 6.80 -0.70
N TYR A 137 3.72 7.21 -1.54
CA TYR A 137 3.90 6.63 -2.87
C TYR A 137 4.14 5.11 -2.79
N TYR A 138 4.97 4.66 -1.84
CA TYR A 138 5.24 3.25 -1.60
C TYR A 138 3.93 2.48 -1.34
N LEU A 139 3.07 2.96 -0.43
CA LEU A 139 1.76 2.35 -0.17
C LEU A 139 0.94 2.20 -1.46
N LEU A 140 0.79 3.30 -2.20
CA LEU A 140 -0.01 3.33 -3.42
C LEU A 140 0.56 2.40 -4.50
N SER A 141 1.89 2.32 -4.60
CA SER A 141 2.60 1.51 -5.60
C SER A 141 2.50 -0.01 -5.40
N LEU A 142 2.03 -0.47 -4.24
CA LEU A 142 1.79 -1.90 -3.98
C LEU A 142 0.59 -2.45 -4.76
N ILE A 143 -0.28 -1.56 -5.23
CA ILE A 143 -1.34 -1.89 -6.18
C ILE A 143 -0.97 -1.21 -7.49
N CYS A 144 -0.99 -1.96 -8.59
CA CYS A 144 -0.92 -1.35 -9.91
C CYS A 144 -2.27 -0.68 -10.20
N VAL A 145 -2.48 0.50 -9.63
CA VAL A 145 -3.75 1.23 -9.69
C VAL A 145 -4.16 1.48 -11.14
N THR A 146 -3.22 1.72 -12.05
CA THR A 146 -3.50 1.90 -13.49
C THR A 146 -4.26 0.70 -14.09
N LEU A 147 -3.84 -0.54 -13.76
CA LEU A 147 -4.54 -1.75 -14.23
C LEU A 147 -5.85 -2.03 -13.51
N TYR A 148 -6.13 -1.32 -12.42
CA TYR A 148 -7.40 -1.36 -11.72
C TYR A 148 -8.38 -0.28 -12.21
N LEU A 149 -7.87 0.84 -12.75
CA LEU A 149 -8.66 1.94 -13.27
C LEU A 149 -9.01 1.80 -14.77
N ASP A 150 -8.25 0.99 -15.53
CA ASP A 150 -8.43 0.74 -16.96
C ASP A 150 -9.71 0.01 -17.35
#